data_AF-A0A1I6GNX9-F1
#
_entry.id   AF-A0A1I6GNX9-F1
#
_cell.length_a   1.000
_cell.length_b   1.000
_cell.length_c   1.000
_cell.angle_alpha   90.00
_cell.angle_beta   90.00
_cell.angle_gamma   90.00
#
_symmetry.space_group_name_H-M   'P 1'
#
loop_
_entity.id
_entity.type
_entity.pdbx_description
1 polymer ?
#
loop_
_entity_poly.entity_id
_entity_poly.type
_entity_poly.pdbx_seq_one_letter_code
_entity_poly.pdbx_strand_id
1 'polypeptide(L)'
;MTTKPELNLGSHLVPGLAAVALFVVMVAAFLSASLPDPTGFGADANITASIGYAMFNLDFGDVASESFLVAFIVIAVALDVALDGAVLLARRESSEPGSTEGGLVSDGGRRLKQTLTGSGDDETEGEN
;
A
#
# COMPACT_ATOMS: atom_id res chain seq x y z
N MET A 1 42.83 -24.19 -21.65
CA MET A 1 43.44 -23.59 -20.45
C MET A 1 42.42 -22.63 -19.87
N THR A 2 41.91 -22.88 -18.66
CA THR A 2 40.95 -21.99 -17.99
C THR A 2 41.71 -21.25 -16.89
N THR A 3 41.77 -19.92 -17.00
CA THR A 3 42.39 -19.03 -16.03
C THR A 3 41.75 -19.22 -14.66
N LYS A 4 42.57 -19.23 -13.60
CA LYS A 4 42.10 -19.44 -12.23
C LYS A 4 41.37 -18.16 -11.77
N PRO A 5 40.20 -18.25 -11.13
CA PRO A 5 39.51 -17.08 -10.63
C PRO A 5 40.33 -16.41 -9.52
N GLU A 6 40.59 -15.11 -9.66
CA GLU A 6 41.24 -14.28 -8.65
C GLU A 6 40.18 -13.47 -7.89
N LEU A 7 40.33 -13.41 -6.57
CA LEU A 7 39.43 -12.63 -5.73
C LEU A 7 39.73 -11.14 -5.95
N ASN A 8 38.70 -10.36 -6.28
CA ASN A 8 38.83 -8.91 -6.42
C ASN A 8 38.77 -8.28 -5.02
N LEU A 9 39.93 -8.01 -4.42
CA LEU A 9 40.02 -7.33 -3.13
C LEU A 9 40.32 -5.86 -3.41
N GLY A 10 39.34 -4.98 -3.18
CA GLY A 10 39.47 -3.54 -3.43
C GLY A 10 38.54 -2.69 -2.58
N SER A 11 38.52 -1.38 -2.84
CA SER A 11 37.74 -0.38 -2.07
C SER A 11 36.22 -0.69 -2.01
N HIS A 12 35.70 -1.46 -2.96
CA HIS A 12 34.32 -1.94 -2.97
C HIS A 12 33.98 -2.90 -1.80
N LEU A 13 34.98 -3.43 -1.09
CA LEU A 13 34.79 -4.23 0.12
C LEU A 13 34.56 -3.38 1.38
N VAL A 14 34.85 -2.07 1.33
CA VAL A 14 34.70 -1.17 2.49
C VAL A 14 33.27 -1.15 3.05
N PRO A 15 32.20 -1.06 2.22
CA PRO A 15 30.82 -1.18 2.72
C PRO A 15 30.53 -2.54 3.35
N GLY A 16 31.07 -3.63 2.78
CA GLY A 16 30.92 -4.97 3.33
C GLY A 16 31.61 -5.12 4.69
N LEU A 17 32.82 -4.57 4.83
CA LEU A 17 33.54 -4.53 6.09
C LEU A 17 32.79 -3.69 7.15
N ALA A 18 32.20 -2.56 6.75
CA ALA A 18 31.37 -1.74 7.64
C ALA A 18 30.13 -2.50 8.14
N ALA A 19 29.49 -3.28 7.27
CA ALA A 19 28.36 -4.14 7.67
C ALA A 19 28.79 -5.25 8.65
N VAL A 20 29.94 -5.89 8.42
CA VAL A 20 30.49 -6.90 9.34
C VAL A 20 30.84 -6.25 10.69
N ALA A 21 31.43 -5.06 10.69
CA ALA A 21 31.71 -4.33 11.92
C ALA A 21 30.43 -4.00 12.70
N LEU A 22 29.39 -3.49 12.02
CA LEU A 22 28.08 -3.24 12.63
C LEU A 22 27.46 -4.53 13.19
N PHE A 23 27.57 -5.64 12.46
CA PHE A 23 27.10 -6.95 12.92
C PHE A 23 27.80 -7.37 14.22
N VAL A 24 29.13 -7.24 14.29
CA VAL A 24 29.89 -7.57 15.51
C VAL A 24 29.47 -6.69 16.69
N VAL A 25 29.26 -5.39 16.46
CA VAL A 25 28.74 -4.47 17.49
C VAL A 25 27.36 -4.93 17.98
N MET A 26 26.48 -5.34 17.07
CA MET A 26 25.15 -5.81 17.43
C MET A 26 25.17 -7.13 18.20
N VAL A 27 26.01 -8.08 17.78
CA VAL A 27 26.24 -9.34 18.50
C VAL A 27 26.75 -9.06 19.91
N ALA A 28 27.75 -8.18 20.04
CA ALA A 28 28.28 -7.81 21.35
C ALA A 28 27.21 -7.17 22.25
N ALA A 29 26.37 -6.28 21.70
CA ALA A 29 25.26 -5.67 22.41
C ALA A 29 24.25 -6.72 22.89
N PHE A 30 23.85 -7.66 22.04
CA PHE A 30 22.88 -8.70 22.41
C PHE A 30 23.42 -9.72 23.41
N LEU A 31 24.68 -10.13 23.28
CA LEU A 31 25.30 -11.07 24.23
C LEU A 31 25.59 -10.43 25.59
N SER A 32 25.77 -9.11 25.63
CA SER A 32 26.01 -8.36 26.88
C SER A 32 24.71 -7.83 27.51
N ALA A 33 23.58 -7.93 26.82
CA ALA A 33 22.31 -7.48 27.33
C ALA A 33 21.84 -8.40 28.47
N SER A 34 21.64 -7.82 29.65
CA SER A 34 20.95 -8.49 30.75
C SER A 34 19.49 -8.07 30.74
N LEU A 35 18.59 -9.01 30.49
CA LEU A 35 17.16 -8.79 30.62
C LEU A 35 16.72 -9.20 32.03
N PRO A 36 15.93 -8.38 32.74
CA PRO A 36 15.33 -8.78 34.01
C PRO A 36 14.33 -9.92 33.79
N ASP A 37 13.90 -10.56 34.88
CA ASP A 37 12.86 -11.58 34.83
C ASP A 37 11.62 -11.05 34.10
N PRO A 38 10.99 -11.86 33.21
CA PRO A 38 9.85 -11.44 32.43
C PRO A 38 8.72 -11.03 33.36
N THR A 39 8.52 -9.72 33.48
CA THR A 39 7.46 -9.13 34.28
C THR A 39 6.29 -8.93 33.33
N GLY A 40 5.25 -9.76 33.49
CA GLY A 40 3.99 -9.56 32.77
C GLY A 40 3.30 -8.27 33.19
N PHE A 41 2.17 -7.96 32.54
CA PHE A 41 1.30 -6.88 33.03
C PHE A 41 0.67 -7.27 34.37
N GLY A 42 0.39 -6.28 35.23
CA GLY A 42 -0.29 -6.53 36.52
C GLY A 42 -1.62 -7.25 36.32
N ALA A 43 -2.03 -8.06 37.31
CA ALA A 43 -3.23 -8.89 37.22
C ALA A 43 -4.51 -8.09 36.88
N ASP A 44 -4.55 -6.82 37.28
CA ASP A 44 -5.69 -5.92 37.08
C ASP A 44 -5.48 -4.88 35.96
N ALA A 45 -4.33 -4.91 35.26
CA ALA A 45 -4.03 -3.92 34.24
C ALA A 45 -4.90 -4.13 32.99
N ASN A 46 -5.70 -3.11 32.63
CA ASN A 46 -6.53 -3.19 31.44
C ASN A 46 -5.75 -2.74 30.19
N ILE A 47 -5.21 -3.71 29.46
CA ILE A 47 -4.43 -3.47 28.24
C ILE A 47 -5.26 -2.79 27.16
N THR A 48 -6.51 -3.23 26.96
CA THR A 48 -7.39 -2.66 25.95
C THR A 48 -7.70 -1.19 26.23
N ALA A 49 -7.97 -0.84 27.49
CA ALA A 49 -8.20 0.55 27.89
C ALA A 49 -6.92 1.38 27.72
N SER A 50 -5.77 0.86 28.15
CA SER A 50 -4.47 1.54 28.02
C SER A 50 -4.12 1.83 26.55
N ILE A 51 -4.37 0.88 25.63
CA ILE A 51 -4.22 1.11 24.19
C ILE A 51 -5.17 2.23 23.71
N GLY A 52 -6.43 2.21 24.14
CA GLY A 52 -7.38 3.26 23.81
C GLY A 52 -6.93 4.65 24.27
N TYR A 53 -6.40 4.76 25.49
CA TYR A 53 -5.84 6.00 26.00
C TYR A 53 -4.61 6.45 25.21
N ALA A 54 -3.71 5.53 24.86
CA ALA A 54 -2.53 5.80 24.05
C ALA A 54 -2.87 6.33 22.63
N MET A 55 -3.96 5.83 22.02
CA MET A 55 -4.43 6.30 20.70
C MET A 55 -4.85 7.77 20.70
N PHE A 56 -5.34 8.28 21.83
CA PHE A 56 -5.80 9.65 21.98
C PHE A 56 -4.87 10.54 22.81
N ASN A 57 -3.66 10.07 23.12
CA ASN A 57 -2.70 10.78 23.97
C ASN A 57 -3.25 11.14 25.36
N LEU A 58 -3.96 10.20 25.98
CA LEU A 58 -4.55 10.33 27.32
C LEU A 58 -3.70 9.59 28.37
N ASP A 59 -3.46 10.23 29.51
CA ASP A 59 -2.60 9.71 30.58
C ASP A 59 -3.41 8.96 31.66
N PHE A 60 -4.29 8.05 31.22
CA PHE A 60 -5.16 7.26 32.11
C PHE A 60 -4.88 5.74 32.04
N GLY A 61 -3.84 5.33 31.31
CA GLY A 61 -3.48 3.92 31.15
C GLY A 61 -2.78 3.34 32.37
N ASP A 62 -3.17 2.11 32.74
CA ASP A 62 -2.48 1.33 33.77
C ASP A 62 -1.08 0.88 33.31
N VAL A 63 -0.85 0.88 32.00
CA VAL A 63 0.39 0.47 31.36
C VAL A 63 1.02 1.67 30.64
N ALA A 64 2.28 1.93 30.94
CA ALA A 64 3.05 2.98 30.28
C ALA A 64 3.17 2.68 28.78
N SER A 65 2.79 3.65 27.95
CA SER A 65 2.81 3.54 26.49
C SER A 65 3.11 4.88 25.84
N GLU A 66 3.76 4.84 24.68
CA GLU A 66 3.90 6.02 23.83
C GLU A 66 2.58 6.38 23.15
N SER A 67 2.47 7.63 22.72
CA SER A 67 1.30 8.13 22.00
C SER A 67 1.22 7.56 20.59
N PHE A 68 0.05 7.05 20.22
CA PHE A 68 -0.27 6.62 18.85
C PHE A 68 -1.14 7.62 18.09
N LEU A 69 -1.27 8.85 18.61
CA LEU A 69 -2.19 9.86 18.05
C LEU A 69 -1.91 10.15 16.58
N VAL A 70 -0.63 10.29 16.19
CA VAL A 70 -0.26 10.54 14.79
C VAL A 70 -0.65 9.36 13.90
N ALA A 71 -0.36 8.13 14.34
CA ALA A 71 -0.73 6.92 13.59
C ALA A 71 -2.26 6.81 13.44
N PHE A 72 -3.01 7.10 14.50
CA PHE A 72 -4.47 7.14 14.47
C PHE A 72 -5.00 8.15 13.45
N ILE A 73 -4.45 9.36 13.42
CA ILE A 73 -4.84 10.40 12.45
C ILE A 73 -4.51 9.97 11.01
N VAL A 74 -3.32 9.39 10.78
CA VAL A 74 -2.92 8.90 9.46
C VAL A 74 -3.88 7.81 8.97
N ILE A 75 -4.26 6.87 9.83
CA ILE A 75 -5.24 5.84 9.50
C ILE A 75 -6.59 6.47 9.17
N ALA A 76 -7.05 7.45 9.95
CA ALA A 76 -8.31 8.14 9.68
C ALA A 76 -8.33 8.81 8.31
N VAL A 77 -7.26 9.54 7.96
CA VAL A 77 -7.11 10.17 6.63
C VAL A 77 -7.03 9.12 5.52
N ALA A 78 -6.28 8.03 5.73
CA ALA A 78 -6.16 6.96 4.75
C ALA A 78 -7.50 6.26 4.48
N LEU A 79 -8.30 6.02 5.53
CA LEU A 79 -9.62 5.42 5.42
C LEU A 79 -10.61 6.36 4.72
N ASP A 80 -10.56 7.66 4.99
CA ASP A 80 -11.38 8.68 4.31
C ASP A 80 -11.09 8.71 2.81
N VAL A 81 -9.82 8.82 2.42
CA VAL A 81 -9.38 8.80 1.01
C VAL A 81 -9.73 7.47 0.34
N ALA A 82 -9.60 6.34 1.05
CA ALA A 82 -9.97 5.04 0.51
C ALA A 82 -11.48 4.92 0.27
N LEU A 83 -12.31 5.46 1.16
CA LEU A 83 -13.76 5.50 1.01
C LEU A 83 -14.17 6.38 -0.17
N ASP A 84 -13.64 7.61 -0.25
CA ASP A 84 -13.89 8.53 -1.36
C ASP A 84 -13.43 7.94 -2.69
N GLY A 85 -12.24 7.31 -2.71
CA GLY A 85 -11.72 6.61 -3.88
C GLY A 85 -12.62 5.44 -4.30
N ALA A 86 -13.11 4.65 -3.34
CA ALA A 86 -14.05 3.56 -3.62
C ALA A 86 -15.38 4.09 -4.19
N VAL A 87 -15.92 5.17 -3.63
CA VAL A 87 -17.17 5.79 -4.10
C VAL A 87 -16.99 6.40 -5.50
N LEU A 88 -15.89 7.12 -5.73
CA LEU A 88 -15.56 7.69 -7.04
C LEU A 88 -15.45 6.60 -8.11
N LEU A 89 -14.76 5.49 -7.80
CA LEU A 89 -14.62 4.36 -8.72
C LEU A 89 -15.92 3.59 -8.93
N ALA A 90 -16.79 3.52 -7.92
CA ALA A 90 -18.09 2.87 -8.02
C ALA A 90 -19.07 3.69 -8.86
N ARG A 91 -18.93 5.02 -8.92
CA ARG A 91 -19.80 5.91 -9.68
C ARG A 91 -19.56 5.69 -11.18
N ARG A 92 -20.58 5.15 -11.86
CA ARG A 92 -20.63 5.12 -13.33
C ARG A 92 -21.25 6.42 -13.82
N GLU A 93 -20.62 7.05 -14.80
CA GLU A 93 -21.25 8.14 -15.56
C GLU A 93 -22.53 7.58 -16.20
N SER A 94 -23.69 8.07 -15.77
CA SER A 94 -24.95 7.76 -16.43
C SER A 94 -24.96 8.57 -17.73
N SER A 95 -24.97 7.91 -18.87
CA SER A 95 -25.16 8.58 -20.16
C SER A 95 -26.49 9.31 -20.17
N GLU A 96 -26.46 10.62 -19.89
CA GLU A 96 -27.60 11.49 -20.12
C GLU A 96 -27.87 11.52 -21.64
N PRO A 97 -29.11 11.32 -22.12
CA PRO A 97 -29.40 11.32 -23.55
C PRO A 97 -29.26 12.75 -24.08
N GLY A 98 -28.06 13.10 -24.57
CA GLY A 98 -27.77 14.42 -25.13
C GLY A 98 -26.40 15.00 -24.75
N SER A 99 -25.71 14.42 -23.76
CA SER A 99 -24.34 14.82 -23.43
C SER A 99 -23.38 14.15 -24.43
N THR A 100 -22.70 14.96 -25.25
CA THR A 100 -21.70 14.55 -26.26
C THR A 100 -20.45 13.88 -25.67
N GLU A 101 -20.45 13.58 -24.38
CA GLU A 101 -19.45 12.75 -23.71
C GLU A 101 -19.93 11.31 -23.78
N GLY A 102 -19.86 10.76 -25.00
CA GLY A 102 -20.17 9.35 -25.26
C GLY A 102 -19.40 8.49 -24.28
N GLY A 103 -20.14 7.80 -23.40
CA GLY A 103 -19.58 6.79 -22.51
C GLY A 103 -18.62 5.94 -23.31
N LEU A 104 -17.39 5.80 -22.81
CA LEU A 104 -16.34 5.04 -23.47
C LEU A 104 -16.77 3.57 -23.52
N VAL A 105 -17.56 3.23 -24.53
CA VAL A 105 -17.96 1.88 -24.87
C VAL A 105 -16.70 1.22 -25.41
N SER A 106 -16.09 0.37 -24.60
CA SER A 106 -14.90 -0.41 -24.98
C SER A 106 -15.21 -1.53 -26.00
N ASP A 107 -16.24 -1.38 -26.84
CA ASP A 107 -16.62 -2.40 -27.84
C ASP A 107 -15.67 -2.46 -29.05
N GLY A 108 -14.61 -1.66 -29.06
CA GLY A 108 -13.65 -1.59 -30.16
C GLY A 108 -14.07 -0.65 -31.30
N GLY A 109 -14.98 0.29 -31.03
CA GLY A 109 -15.35 1.34 -31.99
C GLY A 109 -16.16 0.85 -33.19
N ARG A 110 -16.76 -0.34 -33.11
CA ARG A 110 -17.53 -0.91 -34.22
C ARG A 110 -18.79 -0.08 -34.49
N ARG A 111 -19.45 0.40 -33.43
CA ARG A 111 -20.61 1.28 -33.58
C ARG A 111 -20.25 2.63 -34.20
N LEU A 112 -19.14 3.25 -33.77
CA LEU A 112 -18.66 4.51 -34.37
C LEU A 112 -18.32 4.36 -35.85
N LYS A 113 -17.68 3.25 -36.25
CA LYS A 113 -17.47 2.94 -37.67
C LYS A 113 -18.79 2.80 -38.42
N GLN A 114 -19.76 2.06 -37.89
CA GLN A 114 -21.02 1.82 -38.59
C GLN A 114 -21.83 3.10 -38.81
N THR A 115 -21.82 4.04 -37.86
CA THR A 115 -22.45 5.36 -38.02
C THR A 115 -21.67 6.28 -38.97
N LEU A 116 -20.34 6.17 -39.01
CA LEU A 116 -19.47 7.00 -39.86
C LEU A 116 -19.35 6.48 -41.30
N THR A 117 -19.41 5.15 -41.51
CA THR A 117 -19.25 4.53 -42.84
C THR A 117 -20.56 4.26 -43.56
N GLY A 118 -21.71 4.50 -42.91
CA GLY A 118 -23.02 4.54 -43.60
C GLY A 118 -23.34 3.27 -44.39
N SER A 119 -22.82 2.10 -44.00
CA SER A 119 -23.24 0.83 -44.57
C SER A 119 -24.53 0.40 -43.89
N GLY A 120 -25.63 1.06 -44.29
CA GLY A 120 -26.93 0.43 -44.28
C GLY A 120 -26.89 -0.65 -45.34
N ASP A 121 -27.04 -1.90 -44.90
CA ASP A 121 -27.26 -3.04 -45.77
C ASP A 121 -28.58 -2.82 -46.52
N ASP A 122 -28.52 -2.20 -47.70
CA ASP A 122 -29.57 -2.31 -48.73
C ASP A 122 -29.33 -3.61 -49.50
N GLU A 123 -29.50 -4.74 -48.80
CA GLU A 123 -29.75 -6.02 -49.45
C GLU A 123 -31.25 -6.16 -49.69
N THR A 124 -31.71 -5.62 -50.81
CA THR A 124 -32.84 -6.22 -51.54
C THR A 124 -32.39 -6.46 -52.98
N GLU A 125 -32.03 -7.72 -53.23
CA GLU A 125 -32.04 -8.40 -54.53
C GLU A 125 -33.28 -7.95 -55.36
N GLY A 126 -33.13 -7.62 -56.65
CA GLY A 126 -33.43 -8.55 -57.76
C GLY A 126 -34.93 -8.91 -57.82
N GLU A 127 -35.72 -8.74 -58.87
CA GLU A 127 -35.50 -8.83 -60.31
C GLU A 127 -36.83 -8.39 -60.98
N ASN A 128 -36.83 -8.27 -62.31
CA ASN A 128 -37.97 -7.83 -63.15
C ASN A 128 -39.23 -8.69 -63.05
#